data_AF-A0A3N5QN66-F1
#
_entry.id   AF-A0A3N5QN66-F1
#
_cell.length_a   1.000
_cell.length_b   1.000
_cell.length_c   1.000
_cell.angle_alpha   90.00
_cell.angle_beta   90.00
_cell.angle_gamma   90.00
#
_symmetry.space_group_name_H-M   'P 1'
#
loop_
_entity.id
_entity.type
_entity.pdbx_description
1 polymer ?
#
loop_
_entity_poly.entity_id
_entity_poly.type
_entity_poly.pdbx_seq_one_letter_code
_entity_poly.pdbx_strand_id
1 'polypeptide(L)'
;MFAPSRTAAIRPRSTASRSEHAPGLQRSSGGVAVATTAVRVVSTVSAVRAVVAEWRAARERIAFVPTMGNLHAGHMSLVALGAAAARRLVMSIF
;
A
#
# COMPACT_ATOMS: atom_id res chain seq x y z
N MET A 1 -4.44 -49.07 -33.46
CA MET A 1 -5.37 -49.08 -32.32
C MET A 1 -5.03 -47.88 -31.46
N PHE A 2 -5.64 -46.73 -31.73
CA PHE A 2 -5.29 -45.42 -31.18
C PHE A 2 -6.57 -44.81 -30.59
N ALA A 3 -6.53 -44.39 -29.33
CA ALA A 3 -7.48 -43.43 -28.77
C ALA A 3 -6.73 -42.56 -27.74
N PRO A 4 -6.47 -41.28 -28.04
CA PRO A 4 -6.14 -40.31 -27.01
C PRO A 4 -7.42 -39.64 -26.50
N SER A 5 -7.46 -39.55 -25.17
CA SER A 5 -8.53 -39.03 -24.33
C SER A 5 -8.86 -37.55 -24.60
N ARG A 6 -10.13 -37.20 -24.41
CA ARG A 6 -10.72 -35.88 -24.67
C ARG A 6 -10.12 -34.74 -23.82
N THR A 7 -10.00 -33.59 -24.50
CA THR A 7 -9.79 -32.20 -24.10
C THR A 7 -10.36 -31.79 -22.73
N ALA A 8 -9.55 -31.05 -21.95
CA ALA A 8 -10.02 -30.10 -20.95
C ALA A 8 -9.42 -28.72 -21.24
N ALA A 9 -10.28 -27.80 -21.71
CA ALA A 9 -9.91 -26.41 -21.94
C ALA A 9 -9.54 -25.73 -20.62
N ILE A 10 -8.33 -25.19 -20.54
CA ILE A 10 -7.87 -24.38 -19.40
C ILE A 10 -8.62 -23.05 -19.44
N ARG A 11 -9.60 -22.89 -18.55
CA ARG A 11 -10.22 -21.58 -18.28
C ARG A 11 -9.21 -20.68 -17.54
N PRO A 12 -8.93 -19.44 -18.00
CA PRO A 12 -8.18 -18.50 -17.19
C PRO A 12 -8.98 -18.21 -15.92
N ARG A 13 -8.33 -18.41 -14.77
CA ARG A 13 -8.92 -18.18 -13.45
C ARG A 13 -9.15 -16.67 -13.31
N SER A 14 -10.42 -16.30 -13.20
CA SER A 14 -10.96 -14.95 -13.00
C SER A 14 -10.07 -14.11 -12.07
N THR A 15 -9.69 -12.93 -12.56
CA THR A 15 -9.18 -11.81 -11.78
C THR A 15 -10.29 -11.29 -10.86
N ALA A 16 -10.52 -12.01 -9.75
CA ALA A 16 -11.22 -11.45 -8.62
C ALA A 16 -10.26 -10.48 -7.93
N SER A 17 -10.41 -9.20 -8.26
CA SER A 17 -9.95 -8.07 -7.47
C SER A 17 -10.31 -8.34 -6.00
N ARG A 18 -9.30 -8.63 -5.21
CA ARG A 18 -9.46 -8.81 -3.76
C ARG A 18 -9.88 -7.46 -3.19
N SER A 19 -11.16 -7.38 -2.88
CA SER A 19 -11.90 -6.38 -2.11
C SER A 19 -11.07 -5.18 -1.65
N GLU A 20 -11.40 -4.02 -2.21
CA GLU A 20 -11.12 -2.75 -1.57
C GLU A 20 -11.59 -2.83 -0.11
N HIS A 21 -10.68 -2.54 0.82
CA HIS A 21 -10.99 -2.50 2.23
C HIS A 21 -11.81 -1.22 2.47
N ALA A 22 -13.12 -1.33 2.29
CA ALA A 22 -14.06 -0.27 2.66
C ALA A 22 -13.93 0.00 4.17
N PRO A 23 -13.79 1.25 4.62
CA PRO A 23 -13.67 1.56 6.03
C PRO A 23 -15.00 1.23 6.72
N GLY A 24 -15.00 0.16 7.51
CA GLY A 24 -16.10 -0.14 8.41
C GLY A 24 -16.30 1.04 9.37
N LEU A 25 -17.55 1.46 9.54
CA LEU A 25 -17.95 2.52 10.46
C LEU A 25 -17.62 2.10 11.90
N GLN A 26 -16.43 2.46 12.39
CA GLN A 26 -16.05 2.28 13.78
C GLN A 26 -16.84 3.30 14.62
N ARG A 27 -17.80 2.81 15.41
CA ARG A 27 -18.51 3.64 16.39
C ARG A 27 -17.59 3.90 17.58
N SER A 28 -17.09 5.13 17.74
CA SER A 28 -16.38 5.55 18.95
C SER A 28 -17.29 6.42 19.83
N SER A 29 -17.85 5.80 20.87
CA SER A 29 -18.49 6.49 21.98
C SER A 29 -17.39 7.17 22.82
N GLY A 30 -17.16 8.47 22.57
CA GLY A 30 -16.34 9.36 23.42
C GLY A 30 -14.82 9.20 23.26
N GLY A 31 -14.20 10.00 22.39
CA GLY A 31 -12.75 10.09 22.25
C GLY A 31 -12.36 11.11 21.19
N VAL A 32 -11.25 11.83 21.41
CA VAL A 32 -10.69 12.84 20.48
C VAL A 32 -10.68 12.27 19.06
N ALA A 33 -11.27 13.00 18.11
CA ALA A 33 -11.36 12.58 16.72
C ALA A 33 -9.96 12.48 16.10
N VAL A 34 -9.40 11.27 16.06
CA VAL A 34 -8.19 10.98 15.28
C VAL A 34 -8.65 10.75 13.84
N ALA A 35 -8.36 11.69 12.95
CA ALA A 35 -8.63 11.50 11.52
C ALA A 35 -7.81 10.31 11.01
N THR A 36 -8.48 9.18 10.75
CA THR A 36 -7.84 8.02 10.13
C THR A 36 -7.47 8.38 8.69
N THR A 37 -6.20 8.71 8.48
CA THR A 37 -5.69 8.90 7.12
C THR A 37 -5.48 7.53 6.48
N ALA A 38 -6.11 7.29 5.34
CA ALA A 38 -5.93 6.04 4.60
C ALA A 38 -4.49 5.95 4.06
N VAL A 39 -3.83 4.81 4.29
CA VAL A 39 -2.50 4.51 3.73
C VAL A 39 -2.67 3.93 2.34
N ARG A 40 -1.96 4.51 1.34
CA ARG A 40 -1.89 3.96 -0.02
C ARG A 40 -0.77 2.93 -0.11
N VAL A 41 -1.11 1.70 -0.49
CA VAL A 41 -0.14 0.61 -0.72
C VAL A 41 0.01 0.38 -2.22
N VAL A 42 1.26 0.28 -2.69
CA VAL A 42 1.61 0.00 -4.09
C VAL A 42 2.74 -1.03 -4.13
N SER A 43 2.75 -1.88 -5.16
CA SER A 43 3.70 -3.01 -5.27
C SER A 43 4.60 -2.94 -6.51
N THR A 44 4.47 -1.91 -7.34
CA THR A 44 5.30 -1.72 -8.53
C THR A 44 6.10 -0.44 -8.45
N VAL A 45 7.31 -0.48 -9.00
CA VAL A 45 8.17 0.71 -9.10
C VAL A 45 7.51 1.82 -9.93
N SER A 46 6.77 1.46 -10.98
CA SER A 46 6.06 2.43 -11.82
C SER A 46 4.96 3.16 -11.04
N ALA A 47 4.19 2.46 -10.21
CA ALA A 47 3.15 3.08 -9.38
C ALA A 47 3.75 4.03 -8.34
N VAL A 48 4.85 3.64 -7.66
CA VAL A 48 5.56 4.54 -6.74
C VAL A 48 6.05 5.79 -7.46
N ARG A 49 6.67 5.64 -8.64
CA ARG A 49 7.19 6.76 -9.43
C ARG A 49 6.10 7.73 -9.85
N ALA A 50 4.93 7.24 -10.27
CA ALA A 50 3.80 8.09 -10.64
C ALA A 50 3.36 8.98 -9.46
N VAL A 51 3.16 8.38 -8.28
CA VAL A 51 2.73 9.10 -7.08
C VAL A 51 3.80 10.11 -6.61
N VAL A 52 5.08 9.71 -6.61
CA VAL A 52 6.18 10.60 -6.23
C VAL A 52 6.34 11.75 -7.22
N ALA A 53 6.09 11.53 -8.52
CA ALA A 53 6.13 12.59 -9.52
C ALA A 53 5.07 13.66 -9.26
N GLU A 54 3.84 13.28 -8.92
CA GLU A 54 2.78 14.21 -8.53
C GLU A 54 3.19 15.08 -7.33
N TRP A 55 3.73 14.48 -6.28
CA TRP A 55 4.17 15.21 -5.09
C TRP A 55 5.36 16.14 -5.36
N ARG A 56 6.30 15.70 -6.20
CA ARG A 56 7.43 16.53 -6.64
C ARG A 56 6.97 17.71 -7.48
N ALA A 57 5.99 17.51 -8.38
CA ALA A 57 5.40 18.58 -9.17
C ALA A 57 4.71 19.62 -8.27
N ALA A 58 4.09 19.18 -7.17
CA ALA A 58 3.54 20.05 -6.12
C ALA A 58 4.60 20.66 -5.19
N ARG A 59 5.90 20.41 -5.43
CA ARG A 59 7.04 20.77 -4.58
C ARG A 59 6.89 20.35 -3.11
N GLU A 60 6.16 19.27 -2.85
CA GLU A 60 6.03 18.75 -1.50
C GLU A 60 7.32 18.01 -1.12
N ARG A 61 7.79 18.23 0.12
CA ARG A 61 8.92 17.46 0.65
C ARG A 61 8.45 16.04 0.97
N ILE A 62 9.26 15.05 0.59
CA ILE A 62 8.99 13.62 0.73
C ILE A 62 10.08 12.99 1.60
N ALA A 63 9.71 12.34 2.71
CA ALA A 63 10.58 11.49 3.49
C ALA A 63 10.50 10.04 3.00
N PHE A 64 11.61 9.31 3.08
CA PHE A 64 11.68 7.92 2.66
C PHE A 64 12.28 7.05 3.76
N VAL A 65 11.60 5.95 4.11
CA VAL A 65 12.01 4.97 5.11
C VAL A 65 12.10 3.58 4.46
N PRO A 66 13.30 3.11 4.07
CA PRO A 66 13.47 1.76 3.54
C PRO A 66 13.51 0.72 4.65
N THR A 67 12.75 -0.37 4.52
CA THR A 67 12.74 -1.49 5.47
C THR A 67 12.67 -2.83 4.75
N MET A 68 13.06 -3.90 5.46
CA MET A 68 12.88 -5.30 5.03
C MET A 68 11.62 -5.95 5.64
N GLY A 69 10.72 -5.17 6.23
CA GLY A 69 9.54 -5.67 6.96
C GLY A 69 9.82 -5.96 8.43
N ASN A 70 9.03 -6.87 9.02
CA ASN A 70 9.01 -7.17 10.47
C ASN A 70 8.99 -5.90 11.35
N LEU A 71 7.94 -5.10 11.19
CA LEU A 71 7.90 -3.75 11.76
C LEU A 71 7.81 -3.76 13.28
N HIS A 72 8.56 -2.86 13.91
CA HIS A 72 8.61 -2.70 15.35
C HIS A 72 8.86 -1.21 15.69
N ALA A 73 8.93 -0.88 16.98
CA ALA A 73 9.05 0.49 17.46
C ALA A 73 10.24 1.28 16.84
N GLY A 74 11.33 0.60 16.51
CA GLY A 74 12.48 1.23 15.85
C GLY A 74 12.17 1.74 14.44
N HIS A 75 11.30 1.06 13.70
CA HIS A 75 10.83 1.57 12.41
C HIS A 75 9.87 2.75 12.60
N MET A 76 9.02 2.70 13.64
CA MET A 76 8.07 3.78 13.91
C MET A 76 8.76 5.08 14.35
N SER A 77 9.92 5.00 15.01
CA SER A 77 10.70 6.21 15.33
C SER A 77 11.22 6.89 14.07
N LEU A 78 11.69 6.13 13.06
CA LEU A 78 12.08 6.67 11.76
C LEU A 78 10.88 7.27 11.01
N VAL A 79 9.72 6.62 11.08
CA VAL A 79 8.48 7.15 10.49
C VAL A 79 8.09 8.47 11.15
N ALA A 80 8.16 8.57 12.47
CA ALA A 80 7.87 9.80 13.21
C ALA A 80 8.82 10.94 12.83
N LEU A 81 10.13 10.66 12.73
CA LEU A 81 11.11 11.63 12.25
C LEU A 81 10.82 12.09 10.81
N GLY A 82 10.49 11.14 9.92
CA GLY A 82 10.13 11.44 8.54
C GLY A 82 8.87 12.31 8.43
N ALA A 83 7.84 12.00 9.21
CA ALA A 83 6.59 12.76 9.24
C ALA A 83 6.77 14.18 9.79
N ALA A 84 7.70 14.38 10.74
CA ALA A 84 8.06 15.72 11.21
C ALA A 84 8.86 16.51 10.16
N ALA A 85 9.67 15.83 9.35
CA ALA A 85 10.54 16.47 8.37
C ALA A 85 9.82 16.79 7.05
N ALA A 86 8.78 16.05 6.66
CA ALA A 86 8.21 16.07 5.32
C ALA A 86 6.68 15.95 5.31
N ARG A 87 6.04 16.51 4.27
CA ARG A 87 4.58 16.44 4.09
C ARG A 87 4.12 15.07 3.59
N ARG A 88 5.00 14.34 2.89
CA ARG A 88 4.74 13.00 2.37
C ARG A 88 5.76 12.05 2.94
N LEU A 89 5.33 10.82 3.22
CA LEU A 89 6.19 9.75 3.68
C LEU A 89 5.98 8.54 2.79
N VAL A 90 7.07 7.96 2.32
CA VAL A 90 7.09 6.66 1.63
C VAL A 90 7.86 5.70 2.50
N MET A 91 7.29 4.53 2.72
CA MET A 91 7.97 3.42 3.37
C MET A 91 8.00 2.24 2.41
N SER A 92 9.17 1.64 2.21
CA SER A 92 9.28 0.41 1.43
C SER A 92 9.42 -0.80 2.34
N ILE A 93 8.84 -1.91 1.91
CA ILE A 93 8.98 -3.24 2.49
C ILE A 93 9.32 -4.16 1.31
N PHE A 94 10.53 -4.71 1.31
CA PHE A 94 11.02 -5.65 0.30
C PHE A 94 11.57 -6.91 0.97
#